data_AF-A0A3D2RVL9-F1
#
_entry.id   AF-A0A3D2RVL9-F1
#
_cell.length_a   1.000
_cell.length_b   1.000
_cell.length_c   1.000
_cell.angle_alpha   90.00
_cell.angle_beta   90.00
_cell.angle_gamma   90.00
#
_symmetry.space_group_name_H-M   'P 1'
#
loop_
_entity.id
_entity.type
_entity.pdbx_description
1 polymer ?
#
loop_
_entity_poly.entity_id
_entity_poly.type
_entity_poly.pdbx_seq_one_letter_code
_entity_poly.pdbx_strand_id
1 'polypeptide(L)'
;MEQLDDPNKLLKEHISEFKTQGFTVFPKTFDETWMQRAREIFEETVNRIPYQEDTPPTNLINLIEHVPHHTLQAITVPKILDFAEAIIGPYVQLESITYRRIPSITKAE
;
A
#
# COMPACT_ATOMS: atom_id res chain seq x y z
N MET A 1 -14.77 16.47 9.84
CA MET A 1 -13.39 16.75 10.29
C MET A 1 -12.59 15.48 10.03
N GLU A 2 -11.73 15.46 9.02
CA GLU A 2 -10.71 14.41 8.88
C GLU A 2 -9.77 14.53 10.09
N GLN A 3 -9.94 13.65 11.09
CA GLN A 3 -8.88 13.42 12.05
C GLN A 3 -7.75 12.78 11.26
N LEU A 4 -6.68 13.53 11.02
CA LEU A 4 -5.43 12.95 10.54
C LEU A 4 -4.96 11.96 11.61
N ASP A 5 -4.97 10.67 11.28
CA ASP A 5 -4.62 9.59 12.19
C ASP A 5 -3.22 9.83 12.82
N ASP A 6 -3.07 9.46 14.09
CA ASP A 6 -1.82 9.60 14.84
C ASP A 6 -0.77 8.58 14.33
N PRO A 7 0.40 9.03 13.84
CA PRO A 7 1.48 8.14 13.42
C PRO A 7 2.10 7.31 14.55
N ASN A 8 1.91 7.70 15.82
CA ASN A 8 2.40 7.00 17.01
C ASN A 8 1.37 6.07 17.65
N LYS A 9 0.24 5.87 16.97
CA LYS A 9 -0.84 5.04 17.45
C LYS A 9 -0.35 3.63 17.81
N LEU A 10 -0.74 3.15 18.99
CA LEU A 10 -0.32 1.85 19.50
C LEU A 10 -1.03 0.71 18.74
N LEU A 11 -0.34 -0.43 18.59
CA LEU A 11 -0.87 -1.63 17.93
C LEU A 11 -2.26 -2.05 18.47
N LYS A 12 -2.49 -1.96 19.79
CA LYS A 12 -3.78 -2.28 20.41
C LYS A 12 -4.93 -1.41 19.91
N GLU A 13 -4.64 -0.15 19.62
CA GLU A 13 -5.64 0.79 19.14
C GLU A 13 -5.99 0.51 17.66
N HIS A 14 -5.00 0.13 16.84
CA HIS A 14 -5.25 -0.38 15.48
C HIS A 14 -6.14 -1.62 15.49
N ILE A 15 -5.88 -2.58 16.38
CA ILE A 15 -6.70 -3.78 16.55
C ILE A 15 -8.13 -3.42 16.99
N SER A 16 -8.27 -2.49 17.94
CA SER A 16 -9.58 -2.06 18.44
C SER A 16 -10.42 -1.40 17.34
N GLU A 17 -9.81 -0.52 16.54
CA GLU A 17 -10.47 0.11 15.40
C GLU A 17 -10.86 -0.91 14.34
N PHE A 18 -9.94 -1.81 13.96
CA PHE A 18 -10.24 -2.86 12.99
C PHE A 18 -11.44 -3.71 13.42
N LYS A 19 -11.51 -4.10 14.70
CA LYS A 19 -12.65 -4.84 15.26
C LYS A 19 -13.97 -4.07 15.21
N THR A 20 -13.92 -2.74 15.26
CA THR A 20 -15.11 -1.87 15.32
C THR A 20 -15.56 -1.42 13.93
N GLN A 21 -14.62 -1.09 13.05
CA GLN A 21 -14.84 -0.42 11.77
C GLN A 21 -14.60 -1.34 10.57
N GLY A 22 -13.94 -2.47 10.76
CA GLY A 22 -13.50 -3.38 9.70
C GLY A 22 -12.21 -2.96 9.00
N PHE A 23 -11.63 -1.81 9.35
CA PHE A 23 -10.34 -1.33 8.84
C PHE A 23 -9.61 -0.47 9.89
N THR A 24 -8.32 -0.20 9.66
CA THR A 24 -7.55 0.82 10.37
C THR A 24 -6.49 1.38 9.42
N VAL A 25 -6.01 2.60 9.68
CA VAL A 25 -5.08 3.31 8.81
C VAL A 25 -3.73 3.45 9.51
N PHE A 26 -2.65 3.20 8.78
CA PHE A 26 -1.28 3.46 9.24
C PHE A 26 -0.75 4.71 8.53
N PRO A 27 -0.97 5.91 9.10
CA PRO A 27 -0.64 7.16 8.43
C PRO A 27 0.88 7.28 8.25
N LYS A 28 1.28 7.98 7.17
CA LYS A 28 2.69 8.30 6.86
C LYS A 28 3.63 7.10 6.96
N THR A 29 3.16 5.92 6.56
CA THR A 29 3.97 4.70 6.56
C THR A 29 5.16 4.81 5.60
N PHE A 30 4.96 5.51 4.49
CA PHE A 30 6.01 5.87 3.55
C PHE A 30 6.10 7.39 3.46
N ASP A 31 7.33 7.90 3.34
CA ASP A 31 7.59 9.32 3.15
C ASP A 31 7.34 9.76 1.69
N GLU A 32 7.40 11.07 1.46
CA GLU A 32 7.17 11.66 0.14
C GLU A 32 8.17 11.16 -0.92
N THR A 33 9.42 10.90 -0.52
CA THR A 33 10.47 10.45 -1.44
C THR A 33 10.16 9.04 -1.93
N TRP A 34 9.79 8.15 -1.01
CA TRP A 34 9.37 6.80 -1.31
C TRP A 34 8.12 6.79 -2.19
N MET A 35 7.11 7.60 -1.84
CA MET A 35 5.87 7.71 -2.61
C MET A 35 6.10 8.25 -4.02
N GLN A 36 7.01 9.20 -4.18
CA GLN A 36 7.39 9.72 -5.50
C GLN A 36 8.07 8.63 -6.32
N ARG A 37 9.01 7.87 -5.73
CA ARG A 37 9.67 6.76 -6.43
C ARG A 37 8.69 5.65 -6.81
N ALA A 38 7.69 5.37 -5.97
CA ALA A 38 6.65 4.39 -6.27
C ALA A 38 5.84 4.77 -7.52
N ARG A 39 5.53 6.06 -7.69
CA ARG A 39 4.84 6.59 -8.88
C ARG A 39 5.69 6.44 -10.14
N GLU A 40 6.97 6.81 -10.05
CA GLU A 40 7.90 6.65 -11.18
C GLU A 40 8.04 5.19 -11.60
N ILE A 41 8.21 4.29 -10.64
CA ILE A 41 8.28 2.84 -10.89
C ILE A 41 7.03 2.34 -11.60
N PHE A 42 5.85 2.80 -11.18
CA PHE A 42 4.59 2.42 -11.83
C PHE A 42 4.61 2.84 -13.31
N GLU A 43 4.92 4.10 -13.60
CA GLU A 43 4.97 4.63 -14.97
C GLU A 43 6.07 3.95 -15.81
N GLU A 44 7.27 3.75 -15.25
CA GLU A 44 8.37 3.01 -15.88
C GLU A 44 7.95 1.58 -16.25
N THR A 45 7.23 0.89 -15.37
CA THR A 45 6.81 -0.50 -15.57
C THR A 45 5.70 -0.58 -16.63
N VAL A 46 4.69 0.28 -16.53
CA VAL A 46 3.60 0.36 -17.50
C VAL A 46 4.11 0.63 -18.92
N ASN A 47 5.08 1.54 -19.07
CA ASN A 47 5.66 1.89 -20.37
C ASN A 47 6.54 0.80 -20.99
N ARG A 48 6.98 -0.19 -20.20
CA ARG A 48 7.84 -1.30 -20.67
C ARG A 48 7.06 -2.55 -21.06
N ILE A 49 5.82 -2.68 -20.61
CA ILE A 49 5.00 -3.88 -20.84
C ILE A 49 4.09 -3.61 -22.04
N PRO A 50 4.12 -4.42 -23.11
CA PRO A 50 3.15 -4.33 -24.18
C PRO A 50 1.74 -4.58 -23.63
N TYR A 51 0.82 -3.67 -23.87
CA TYR A 51 -0.60 -3.83 -23.54
C TYR A 51 -1.44 -3.75 -24.82
N GLN A 52 -2.53 -4.53 -24.86
CA GLN A 52 -3.34 -4.70 -26.08
C GLN A 52 -4.36 -3.58 -26.31
N GLU A 53 -4.67 -2.82 -25.25
CA GLU A 53 -5.67 -1.75 -25.29
C GLU A 53 -5.04 -0.40 -25.65
N ASP A 54 -5.87 0.56 -26.08
CA ASP A 54 -5.40 1.93 -26.34
C ASP A 54 -5.02 2.69 -25.05
N THR A 55 -5.38 2.14 -23.88
CA THR A 55 -5.14 2.75 -22.58
C THR A 55 -4.14 1.94 -21.74
N PRO A 56 -3.16 2.59 -21.11
CA PRO A 56 -2.22 1.91 -20.22
C PRO A 56 -2.93 1.25 -19.02
N PRO A 57 -2.44 0.11 -18.53
CA PRO A 57 -3.02 -0.58 -17.38
C PRO A 57 -3.04 0.31 -16.12
N THR A 58 -4.16 0.26 -15.40
CA THR A 58 -4.36 0.98 -14.14
C THR A 58 -3.97 0.15 -12.90
N ASN A 59 -3.65 -1.13 -13.10
CA ASN A 59 -3.24 -2.06 -12.05
C ASN A 59 -2.02 -2.86 -12.50
N LEU A 60 -1.08 -3.09 -11.59
CA LEU A 60 0.07 -3.97 -11.75
C LEU A 60 0.06 -5.02 -10.64
N ILE A 61 -0.07 -6.31 -11.01
CA ILE A 61 -0.13 -7.44 -10.07
C ILE A 61 1.23 -8.14 -9.87
N ASN A 62 2.19 -7.88 -10.76
CA ASN A 62 3.49 -8.55 -10.78
C ASN A 62 4.66 -7.58 -10.59
N LEU A 63 4.44 -6.43 -9.93
CA LEU A 63 5.48 -5.42 -9.76
C LEU A 63 6.73 -5.98 -9.05
N ILE A 64 6.56 -6.99 -8.19
CA ILE A 64 7.67 -7.68 -7.51
C ILE A 64 8.66 -8.33 -8.50
N GLU A 65 8.21 -8.77 -9.67
CA GLU A 65 9.07 -9.36 -10.71
C GLU A 65 9.95 -8.31 -11.40
N HIS A 66 9.49 -7.05 -11.43
CA HIS A 66 10.17 -5.95 -12.11
C HIS A 66 11.02 -5.12 -11.15
N VAL A 67 10.54 -4.89 -9.92
CA VAL A 67 11.18 -3.99 -8.95
C VAL A 67 11.16 -4.58 -7.53
N PRO A 68 11.81 -5.75 -7.32
CA PRO A 68 11.69 -6.52 -6.08
C PRO A 68 12.09 -5.74 -4.83
N HIS A 69 13.18 -4.96 -4.88
CA HIS A 69 13.67 -4.21 -3.72
C HIS A 69 12.66 -3.17 -3.23
N HIS A 70 11.98 -2.47 -4.15
CA HIS A 70 10.97 -1.47 -3.78
C HIS A 70 9.67 -2.14 -3.32
N THR A 71 9.26 -3.21 -4.00
CA THR A 71 8.06 -3.96 -3.60
C THR A 71 8.21 -4.61 -2.24
N LEU A 72 9.38 -5.18 -1.93
CA LEU A 72 9.67 -5.77 -0.62
C LEU A 72 9.51 -4.74 0.51
N GLN A 73 10.02 -3.52 0.35
CA GLN A 73 9.84 -2.46 1.34
C GLN A 73 8.37 -2.15 1.64
N ALA A 74 7.48 -2.30 0.65
CA ALA A 74 6.06 -2.05 0.82
C ALA A 74 5.36 -3.14 1.67
N ILE A 75 5.85 -4.37 1.62
CA ILE A 75 5.23 -5.54 2.28
C ILE A 75 5.94 -5.96 3.57
N THR A 76 7.13 -5.43 3.86
CA THR A 76 7.90 -5.74 5.07
C THR A 76 7.82 -4.64 6.13
N VAL A 77 6.72 -3.89 6.19
CA VAL A 77 6.52 -2.82 7.19
C VAL A 77 6.22 -3.46 8.56
N PRO A 78 7.10 -3.37 9.58
CA PRO A 78 6.96 -4.13 10.82
C PRO A 78 5.62 -3.92 11.52
N LYS A 79 5.19 -2.67 11.70
CA LYS A 79 3.90 -2.34 12.34
C LYS A 79 2.68 -2.92 11.63
N ILE A 80 2.75 -3.09 10.30
CA ILE A 80 1.67 -3.70 9.52
C ILE A 80 1.71 -5.23 9.65
N LEU A 81 2.91 -5.82 9.66
CA LEU A 81 3.08 -7.25 9.88
C LEU A 81 2.64 -7.67 11.28
N ASP A 82 3.06 -6.93 12.32
CA ASP A 82 2.62 -7.15 13.71
C ASP A 82 1.09 -7.07 13.83
N PHE A 83 0.47 -6.13 13.11
CA PHE A 83 -0.98 -6.00 13.05
C PHE A 83 -1.65 -7.16 12.31
N ALA A 84 -1.10 -7.59 11.18
CA ALA A 84 -1.62 -8.73 10.43
C ALA A 84 -1.55 -10.02 11.27
N GLU A 85 -0.42 -10.27 11.93
CA GLU A 85 -0.25 -11.44 12.81
C GLU A 85 -1.21 -11.39 14.00
N ALA A 86 -1.44 -10.20 14.59
CA ALA A 86 -2.37 -10.06 15.70
C ALA A 86 -3.84 -10.36 15.34
N ILE A 87 -4.20 -10.27 14.06
CA ILE A 87 -5.58 -10.51 13.58
C ILE A 87 -5.73 -11.92 13.00
N ILE A 88 -4.76 -12.37 12.21
CA ILE A 88 -4.83 -13.61 11.43
C ILE A 88 -4.23 -14.79 12.21
N GLY A 89 -3.24 -14.51 13.07
CA GLY A 89 -2.41 -15.51 13.73
C GLY A 89 -0.97 -15.50 13.20
N PRO A 90 -0.07 -16.31 13.80
CA PRO A 90 1.34 -16.33 13.44
C PRO A 90 1.56 -16.85 12.01
N TYR A 91 2.69 -16.45 11.41
CA TYR A 91 3.12 -16.88 10.06
C TYR A 91 2.21 -16.37 8.93
N VAL A 92 1.88 -15.08 8.93
CA VAL A 92 1.14 -14.46 7.83
C VAL A 92 1.90 -14.63 6.52
N GLN A 93 1.19 -15.12 5.49
CA GLN A 93 1.72 -15.27 4.15
C GLN A 93 1.10 -14.23 3.22
N LEU A 94 1.94 -13.65 2.36
CA LEU A 94 1.47 -12.79 1.29
C LEU A 94 0.94 -13.68 0.15
N GLU A 95 -0.36 -13.63 -0.10
CA GLU A 95 -0.97 -14.31 -1.25
C GLU A 95 -0.73 -13.54 -2.55
N SER A 96 -1.02 -12.23 -2.55
CA SER A 96 -0.84 -11.36 -3.72
C SER A 96 -0.63 -9.91 -3.31
N ILE A 97 -0.05 -9.12 -4.21
CA ILE A 97 0.04 -7.66 -4.08
C ILE A 97 -0.37 -7.01 -5.41
N THR A 98 -1.25 -6.00 -5.32
CA THR A 98 -1.66 -5.21 -6.47
C THR A 98 -1.33 -3.74 -6.23
N TYR A 99 -0.58 -3.15 -7.15
CA TYR A 99 -0.35 -1.71 -7.20
C TYR A 99 -1.40 -1.11 -8.12
N ARG A 100 -2.22 -0.21 -7.58
CA ARG A 100 -3.26 0.48 -8.34
C ARG A 100 -2.92 1.96 -8.49
N ARG A 101 -3.04 2.45 -9.73
CA ARG A 101 -3.11 3.88 -10.00
C ARG A 101 -4.49 4.38 -9.60
N ILE A 102 -4.54 5.11 -8.49
CA ILE A 102 -5.76 5.81 -8.07
C ILE A 102 -5.62 7.25 -8.56
N PRO A 103 -6.50 7.74 -9.44
CA PRO A 103 -6.48 9.15 -9.81
C PRO A 103 -6.69 9.99 -8.55
N SER A 104 -5.86 11.02 -8.38
CA SER A 104 -6.03 11.97 -7.28
C SER A 104 -7.43 12.56 -7.39
N ILE A 105 -8.29 12.25 -6.42
CA ILE A 105 -9.54 12.97 -6.27
C ILE A 105 -9.15 14.35 -5.80
N THR A 106 -9.29 15.38 -6.64
CA THR A 106 -9.16 16.76 -6.19
C THR A 106 -10.12 16.91 -5.02
N LYS A 107 -9.63 17.32 -3.85
CA LYS A 107 -10.53 17.67 -2.74
C LYS A 107 -11.51 18.68 -3.32
N ALA A 108 -12.81 18.35 -3.28
CA ALA A 108 -13.84 19.34 -3.59
C ALA A 108 -13.57 20.55 -2.67
N GLU A 109 -13.48 21.73 -3.28
CA GLU A 109 -13.33 23.01 -2.58
C GLU A 109 -14.45 23.23 -1.56
#